data_AF-A0A9E3DUV2-F1
#
_entry.id   AF-A0A9E3DUV2-F1
#
_cell.length_a   1.000
_cell.length_b   1.000
_cell.length_c   1.000
_cell.angle_alpha   90.00
_cell.angle_beta   90.00
_cell.angle_gamma   90.00
#
_symmetry.space_group_name_H-M   'P 1'
#
loop_
_entity.id
_entity.type
_entity.pdbx_description
1 polymer ?
#
loop_
_entity_poly.entity_id
_entity_poly.type
_entity_poly.pdbx_seq_one_letter_code
_entity_poly.pdbx_strand_id
1 'polypeptide(L)'
;MATPAEEIDVDGVAVRITNPDKVFYPKLGSSGTKGKLIEYYLAVAGGPMLASLRDRPTHLQRFPDGVDGEEIYQKRVPQHHPDYIETCRITFPSGRTADALKVTHPSAIIWAAQMAAITLHPWQVRCPDTEHPDELRIDLDPQPGTGFEQARAVAVDILKPLLDELRLVGYAKTSGGRGVHVFLRIEANRDFVEVRRAGIALAREVERRSPGTVTTSWWKEERGERIFIDFNQNARDRTMASAYSARRTPIGTVSTPLTWRELADADPDDYTIATVAALVARRGDPWADMESKAQSIEPLLEMAAADAERGLGDMPYPPNYPKMPGEPKRVQPSRDTDLKRENKQI
;
A
#
# COMPACT_ATOMS: atom_id res chain seq x y z
N MET A 1 -24.09 -4.11 28.85
CA MET A 1 -25.12 -3.68 27.89
C MET A 1 -24.40 -3.07 26.70
N ALA A 2 -24.89 -3.27 25.47
CA ALA A 2 -24.28 -2.61 24.31
C ALA A 2 -24.47 -1.09 24.46
N THR A 3 -23.37 -0.34 24.38
CA THR A 3 -23.43 1.13 24.32
C THR A 3 -24.34 1.53 23.16
N PRO A 4 -25.34 2.40 23.38
CA PRO A 4 -26.22 2.84 22.32
C PRO A 4 -25.40 3.45 21.17
N ALA A 5 -25.94 3.39 19.97
CA ALA A 5 -25.30 4.01 18.83
C ALA A 5 -25.25 5.53 19.01
N GLU A 6 -24.14 6.13 18.63
CA GLU A 6 -23.92 7.57 18.64
C GLU A 6 -23.82 8.07 17.19
N GLU A 7 -24.30 9.28 16.93
CA GLU A 7 -24.02 9.97 15.67
C GLU A 7 -22.98 11.05 15.93
N ILE A 8 -21.89 11.01 15.16
CA ILE A 8 -20.84 12.02 15.21
C ILE A 8 -20.89 12.87 13.95
N ASP A 9 -20.73 14.18 14.10
CA ASP A 9 -20.58 15.10 12.97
C ASP A 9 -19.14 15.02 12.45
N VAL A 10 -18.99 14.62 11.19
CA VAL A 10 -17.71 14.55 10.48
C VAL A 10 -17.78 15.53 9.33
N ASP A 11 -17.29 16.75 9.55
CA ASP A 11 -17.28 17.86 8.59
C ASP A 11 -18.65 18.13 7.95
N GLY A 12 -19.72 18.16 8.76
CA GLY A 12 -21.10 18.43 8.32
C GLY A 12 -21.88 17.18 7.90
N VAL A 13 -21.29 15.98 8.01
CA VAL A 13 -21.94 14.70 7.69
C VAL A 13 -22.07 13.85 8.95
N ALA A 14 -23.31 13.52 9.32
CA ALA A 14 -23.58 12.64 10.45
C ALA A 14 -23.17 11.18 10.14
N VAL A 15 -22.29 10.61 10.96
CA VAL A 15 -21.81 9.22 10.84
C VAL A 15 -22.19 8.44 12.10
N ARG A 16 -22.93 7.34 11.92
CA ARG A 16 -23.36 6.45 13.01
C ARG A 16 -22.23 5.55 13.50
N ILE A 17 -21.90 5.61 14.78
CA ILE A 17 -20.88 4.80 15.46
C ILE A 17 -21.51 3.81 16.44
N THR A 18 -20.97 2.59 16.50
CA THR A 18 -21.42 1.55 17.45
C THR A 18 -20.25 0.75 18.00
N ASN A 19 -20.45 0.20 19.20
CA ASN A 19 -19.48 -0.66 19.89
C ASN A 19 -18.08 -0.01 20.04
N PRO A 20 -17.98 1.25 20.52
CA PRO A 20 -16.69 1.92 20.63
C PRO A 20 -15.71 1.18 21.57
N ASP A 21 -16.22 0.51 22.60
CA ASP A 21 -15.38 -0.21 23.57
C ASP A 21 -14.96 -1.61 23.09
N LYS A 22 -15.38 -2.05 21.89
CA LYS A 22 -14.95 -3.36 21.36
C LYS A 22 -13.43 -3.35 21.16
N VAL A 23 -12.75 -4.32 21.73
CA VAL A 23 -11.29 -4.47 21.61
C VAL A 23 -10.93 -4.88 20.18
N PHE A 24 -10.12 -4.08 19.51
CA PHE A 24 -9.56 -4.39 18.18
C PHE A 24 -8.11 -4.87 18.28
N TYR A 25 -7.32 -4.34 19.22
CA TYR A 25 -5.92 -4.67 19.46
C TYR A 25 -5.74 -5.17 20.91
N PRO A 26 -5.84 -6.49 21.17
CA PRO A 26 -5.82 -7.00 22.53
C PRO A 26 -4.59 -6.63 23.34
N LYS A 27 -3.40 -6.57 22.72
CA LYS A 27 -2.14 -6.18 23.38
C LYS A 27 -2.17 -4.75 23.95
N LEU A 28 -3.01 -3.86 23.39
CA LEU A 28 -3.14 -2.47 23.83
C LEU A 28 -4.24 -2.28 24.90
N GLY A 29 -5.03 -3.32 25.21
CA GLY A 29 -6.13 -3.25 26.18
C GLY A 29 -7.14 -2.14 25.85
N SER A 30 -7.41 -1.25 26.82
CA SER A 30 -8.31 -0.11 26.66
C SER A 30 -7.83 0.94 25.64
N SER A 31 -6.54 0.93 25.29
CA SER A 31 -5.99 1.81 24.23
C SER A 31 -6.12 1.21 22.83
N GLY A 32 -6.59 -0.05 22.72
CA GLY A 32 -6.73 -0.81 21.50
C GLY A 32 -8.16 -1.00 21.02
N THR A 33 -9.10 -0.13 21.39
CA THR A 33 -10.52 -0.33 21.06
C THR A 33 -10.87 0.22 19.67
N LYS A 34 -12.04 -0.18 19.16
CA LYS A 34 -12.64 0.39 17.94
C LYS A 34 -12.77 1.91 18.06
N GLY A 35 -13.19 2.41 19.22
CA GLY A 35 -13.29 3.84 19.51
C GLY A 35 -11.94 4.54 19.37
N LYS A 36 -10.85 3.93 19.85
CA LYS A 36 -9.48 4.48 19.70
C LYS A 36 -9.01 4.51 18.25
N LEU A 37 -9.36 3.50 17.46
CA LEU A 37 -9.10 3.53 16.01
C LEU A 37 -9.88 4.65 15.31
N ILE A 38 -11.16 4.84 15.68
CA ILE A 38 -12.01 5.90 15.10
C ILE A 38 -11.50 7.28 15.51
N GLU A 39 -11.11 7.47 16.78
CA GLU A 39 -10.49 8.69 17.29
C GLU A 39 -9.22 9.03 16.51
N TYR A 40 -8.35 8.05 16.27
CA TYR A 40 -7.18 8.22 15.42
C TYR A 40 -7.56 8.68 14.01
N TYR A 41 -8.51 7.99 13.37
CA TYR A 41 -8.91 8.34 12.01
C TYR A 41 -9.58 9.72 11.94
N LEU A 42 -10.39 10.11 12.92
CA LEU A 42 -10.95 11.46 12.99
C LEU A 42 -9.86 12.54 12.99
N ALA A 43 -8.75 12.28 13.70
CA ALA A 43 -7.65 13.23 13.79
C ALA A 43 -6.86 13.43 12.47
N VAL A 44 -6.88 12.46 11.54
CA VAL A 44 -6.12 12.52 10.28
C VAL A 44 -6.98 12.59 9.03
N ALA A 45 -8.25 12.16 9.10
CA ALA A 45 -9.14 12.02 7.96
C ALA A 45 -9.45 13.35 7.26
N GLY A 46 -9.59 14.46 8.00
CA GLY A 46 -9.84 15.79 7.43
C GLY A 46 -8.65 16.42 6.70
N GLY A 47 -7.43 15.94 6.95
CA GLY A 47 -6.20 16.55 6.47
C GLY A 47 -5.44 15.65 5.49
N PRO A 48 -4.19 15.26 5.83
CA PRO A 48 -3.30 14.62 4.87
C PRO A 48 -3.76 13.22 4.43
N MET A 49 -4.52 12.50 5.26
CA MET A 49 -5.08 11.22 4.86
C MET A 49 -6.08 11.37 3.70
N LEU A 50 -7.00 12.35 3.77
CA LEU A 50 -7.91 12.63 2.66
C LEU A 50 -7.16 13.13 1.44
N ALA A 51 -6.13 13.98 1.57
CA ALA A 51 -5.33 14.42 0.44
C ALA A 51 -4.75 13.22 -0.36
N SER A 52 -4.26 12.20 0.35
CA SER A 52 -3.73 10.98 -0.27
C SER A 52 -4.79 10.05 -0.88
N LEU A 53 -6.02 10.08 -0.36
CA LEU A 53 -7.11 9.17 -0.75
C LEU A 53 -8.14 9.79 -1.69
N ARG A 54 -8.11 11.11 -1.87
CA ARG A 54 -9.16 11.87 -2.55
C ARG A 54 -9.42 11.31 -3.95
N ASP A 55 -10.69 11.01 -4.20
CA ASP A 55 -11.23 10.44 -5.43
C ASP A 55 -10.71 9.05 -5.79
N ARG A 56 -9.98 8.36 -4.90
CA ARG A 56 -9.49 7.01 -5.16
C ARG A 56 -10.54 5.96 -4.82
N PRO A 57 -10.77 4.96 -5.70
CA PRO A 57 -11.51 3.78 -5.32
C PRO A 57 -10.68 2.96 -4.33
N THR A 58 -11.31 2.50 -3.25
CA THR A 58 -10.61 1.96 -2.08
C THR A 58 -11.26 0.66 -1.61
N HIS A 59 -10.44 -0.39 -1.47
CA HIS A 59 -10.85 -1.62 -0.80
C HIS A 59 -10.64 -1.51 0.71
N LEU A 60 -11.41 -2.25 1.48
CA LEU A 60 -11.39 -2.24 2.94
C LEU A 60 -10.91 -3.59 3.48
N GLN A 61 -9.86 -3.58 4.31
CA GLN A 61 -9.46 -4.75 5.10
C GLN A 61 -10.09 -4.64 6.49
N ARG A 62 -11.09 -5.47 6.75
CA ARG A 62 -11.98 -5.36 7.90
C ARG A 62 -11.76 -6.48 8.91
N PHE A 63 -11.89 -6.14 10.19
CA PHE A 63 -11.74 -7.05 11.32
C PHE A 63 -12.87 -6.80 12.33
N PRO A 64 -14.10 -7.29 12.07
CA PRO A 64 -15.27 -7.00 12.90
C PRO A 64 -15.11 -7.36 14.38
N ASP A 65 -14.26 -8.34 14.67
CA ASP A 65 -13.95 -8.85 16.01
C ASP A 65 -12.47 -8.63 16.41
N GLY A 66 -11.82 -7.63 15.81
CA GLY A 66 -10.44 -7.28 16.10
C GLY A 66 -9.40 -8.09 15.33
N VAL A 67 -8.12 -7.71 15.47
CA VAL A 67 -7.01 -8.19 14.62
C VAL A 67 -6.75 -9.70 14.70
N ASP A 68 -7.22 -10.36 15.77
CA ASP A 68 -7.10 -11.81 15.98
C ASP A 68 -8.33 -12.59 15.48
N GLY A 69 -9.38 -11.88 15.05
CA GLY A 69 -10.63 -12.45 14.53
C GLY A 69 -10.65 -12.67 13.02
N GLU A 70 -11.86 -12.79 12.48
CA GLU A 70 -12.08 -12.96 11.03
C GLU A 70 -11.62 -11.73 10.24
N GLU A 71 -10.87 -12.00 9.16
CA GLU A 71 -10.44 -11.00 8.20
C GLU A 71 -11.38 -10.98 6.99
N ILE A 72 -11.96 -9.81 6.71
CA ILE A 72 -12.82 -9.59 5.54
C ILE A 72 -12.15 -8.59 4.60
N TYR A 73 -11.70 -9.06 3.44
CA TYR A 73 -11.17 -8.19 2.39
C TYR A 73 -12.29 -7.76 1.43
N GLN A 74 -12.88 -6.59 1.70
CA GLN A 74 -14.05 -6.08 0.99
C GLN A 74 -13.64 -5.19 -0.18
N LYS A 75 -13.92 -5.65 -1.41
CA LYS A 75 -13.67 -4.87 -2.64
C LYS A 75 -14.88 -4.07 -3.11
N ARG A 76 -16.06 -4.70 -3.07
CA ARG A 76 -17.34 -4.08 -3.46
C ARG A 76 -17.98 -3.37 -2.27
N VAL A 77 -18.51 -2.18 -2.48
CA VAL A 77 -19.37 -1.51 -1.48
C VAL A 77 -20.63 -2.37 -1.20
N PRO A 78 -21.13 -2.46 0.05
CA PRO A 78 -22.37 -3.18 0.33
C PRO A 78 -23.55 -2.59 -0.46
N GLN A 79 -24.55 -3.40 -0.81
CA GLN A 79 -25.76 -2.90 -1.52
C GLN A 79 -26.50 -1.82 -0.72
N HIS A 80 -26.53 -1.97 0.60
CA HIS A 80 -27.07 -0.98 1.52
C HIS A 80 -25.91 -0.25 2.21
N HIS A 81 -25.77 1.03 1.92
CA HIS A 81 -24.81 1.96 2.52
C HIS A 81 -25.49 3.33 2.70
N PRO A 82 -24.95 4.20 3.57
CA PRO A 82 -25.50 5.55 3.73
C PRO A 82 -25.45 6.37 2.44
N ASP A 83 -26.42 7.26 2.24
CA ASP A 83 -26.59 8.04 1.00
C ASP A 83 -25.38 8.95 0.67
N TYR A 84 -24.59 9.33 1.68
CA TYR A 84 -23.40 10.15 1.51
C TYR A 84 -22.17 9.36 1.00
N ILE A 85 -22.25 8.03 0.90
CA ILE A 85 -21.15 7.20 0.41
C ILE A 85 -21.13 7.22 -1.12
N GLU A 86 -20.07 7.81 -1.67
CA GLU A 86 -19.81 7.77 -3.10
C GLU A 86 -19.09 6.48 -3.51
N THR A 87 -19.32 6.09 -4.76
CA THR A 87 -18.75 4.86 -5.32
C THR A 87 -18.11 5.13 -6.67
N CYS A 88 -17.23 4.23 -7.08
CA CYS A 88 -16.56 4.32 -8.36
C CYS A 88 -16.37 2.92 -8.95
N ARG A 89 -16.72 2.79 -10.24
CA ARG A 89 -16.62 1.54 -10.95
C ARG A 89 -15.16 1.25 -11.30
N ILE A 90 -14.64 0.13 -10.82
CA ILE A 90 -13.29 -0.37 -11.12
C ILE A 90 -13.35 -1.62 -11.99
N THR A 91 -12.26 -1.88 -12.73
CA THR A 91 -12.07 -3.08 -13.56
C THR A 91 -10.96 -3.95 -13.00
N PHE A 92 -11.29 -5.19 -12.63
CA PHE A 92 -10.32 -6.19 -12.15
C PHE A 92 -9.48 -6.76 -13.30
N PRO A 93 -8.35 -7.44 -13.01
CA PRO A 93 -7.55 -8.11 -14.03
C PRO A 93 -8.35 -9.07 -14.93
N SER A 94 -9.41 -9.68 -14.39
CA SER A 94 -10.32 -10.57 -15.15
C SER A 94 -11.25 -9.86 -16.14
N GLY A 95 -11.26 -8.52 -16.18
CA GLY A 95 -12.24 -7.73 -16.92
C GLY A 95 -13.59 -7.54 -16.20
N ARG A 96 -13.83 -8.27 -15.12
CA ARG A 96 -15.01 -8.05 -14.25
C ARG A 96 -14.94 -6.69 -13.59
N THR A 97 -16.10 -6.08 -13.34
CA THR A 97 -16.19 -4.77 -12.69
C THR A 97 -16.91 -4.83 -11.34
N ALA A 98 -16.60 -3.88 -10.46
CA ALA A 98 -17.33 -3.65 -9.22
C ALA A 98 -17.34 -2.17 -8.85
N ASP A 99 -18.33 -1.76 -8.06
CA ASP A 99 -18.36 -0.43 -7.46
C ASP A 99 -17.63 -0.51 -6.12
N ALA A 100 -16.48 0.17 -6.06
CA ALA A 100 -15.67 0.32 -4.85
C ALA A 100 -16.04 1.62 -4.14
N LEU A 101 -15.71 1.71 -2.84
CA LEU A 101 -15.81 2.96 -2.09
C LEU A 101 -14.93 4.02 -2.75
N LYS A 102 -15.48 5.18 -3.12
CA LYS A 102 -14.71 6.34 -3.57
C LYS A 102 -14.54 7.28 -2.37
N VAL A 103 -13.31 7.60 -1.99
CA VAL A 103 -13.06 8.49 -0.85
C VAL A 103 -13.11 9.94 -1.30
N THR A 104 -14.23 10.64 -1.05
CA THR A 104 -14.42 12.05 -1.41
C THR A 104 -14.46 12.99 -0.21
N HIS A 105 -14.74 12.44 0.97
CA HIS A 105 -14.97 13.17 2.21
C HIS A 105 -14.45 12.40 3.43
N PRO A 106 -14.06 13.05 4.55
CA PRO A 106 -13.60 12.36 5.76
C PRO A 106 -14.62 11.36 6.31
N SER A 107 -15.91 11.64 6.15
CA SER A 107 -17.00 10.74 6.54
C SER A 107 -16.93 9.35 5.89
N ALA A 108 -16.36 9.22 4.68
CA ALA A 108 -16.14 7.93 4.03
C ALA A 108 -15.09 7.09 4.75
N ILE A 109 -14.02 7.73 5.27
CA ILE A 109 -12.96 7.08 6.07
C ILE A 109 -13.52 6.64 7.41
N ILE A 110 -14.29 7.51 8.08
CA ILE A 110 -14.90 7.20 9.37
C ILE A 110 -15.96 6.11 9.26
N TRP A 111 -16.76 6.12 8.19
CA TRP A 111 -17.68 5.04 7.88
C TRP A 111 -16.95 3.71 7.66
N ALA A 112 -15.82 3.71 6.94
CA ALA A 112 -15.01 2.52 6.78
C ALA A 112 -14.51 1.98 8.13
N ALA A 113 -14.01 2.86 9.02
CA ALA A 113 -13.57 2.48 10.37
C ALA A 113 -14.73 1.95 11.23
N GLN A 114 -15.91 2.56 11.14
CA GLN A 114 -17.14 2.05 11.76
C GLN A 114 -17.50 0.65 11.26
N MET A 115 -17.29 0.38 9.98
CA MET A 115 -17.44 -0.95 9.36
C MET A 115 -16.32 -1.92 9.76
N ALA A 116 -15.48 -1.55 10.73
CA ALA A 116 -14.31 -2.29 11.21
C ALA A 116 -13.16 -2.40 10.21
N ALA A 117 -13.06 -1.49 9.24
CA ALA A 117 -11.87 -1.39 8.39
C ALA A 117 -10.69 -0.89 9.23
N ILE A 118 -9.68 -1.74 9.39
CA ILE A 118 -8.42 -1.35 10.01
C ILE A 118 -7.52 -0.71 8.97
N THR A 119 -7.42 -1.31 7.78
CA THR A 119 -6.56 -0.82 6.69
C THR A 119 -7.42 -0.44 5.47
N LEU A 120 -7.15 0.73 4.90
CA LEU A 120 -7.70 1.14 3.61
C LEU A 120 -6.67 0.86 2.51
N HIS A 121 -7.14 0.35 1.37
CA HIS A 121 -6.31 -0.04 0.24
C HIS A 121 -6.75 0.69 -1.04
N PRO A 122 -6.24 1.91 -1.27
CA PRO A 122 -6.58 2.70 -2.44
C PRO A 122 -5.92 2.14 -3.69
N TRP A 123 -6.65 2.18 -4.80
CA TRP A 123 -6.07 1.98 -6.12
C TRP A 123 -5.14 3.16 -6.48
N GLN A 124 -4.22 2.92 -7.39
CA GLN A 124 -3.27 3.90 -7.93
C GLN A 124 -3.89 4.84 -8.99
N VAL A 125 -5.22 4.92 -9.05
CA VAL A 125 -6.00 5.73 -10.00
C VAL A 125 -6.94 6.67 -9.24
N ARG A 126 -7.45 7.69 -9.91
CA ARG A 126 -8.54 8.55 -9.42
C ARG A 126 -9.76 8.45 -10.32
N CYS A 127 -10.92 8.45 -9.72
CA CYS A 127 -12.18 8.44 -10.47
C CYS A 127 -12.43 9.81 -11.14
N PRO A 128 -13.01 9.85 -12.35
CA PRO A 128 -13.57 8.71 -13.09
C PRO A 128 -12.56 7.96 -13.98
N ASP A 129 -11.33 8.43 -14.14
CA ASP A 129 -10.31 7.77 -14.96
C ASP A 129 -9.64 6.61 -14.21
N THR A 130 -10.30 5.44 -14.24
CA THR A 130 -9.79 4.24 -13.57
C THR A 130 -8.85 3.41 -14.43
N GLU A 131 -8.43 3.91 -15.59
CA GLU A 131 -7.60 3.18 -16.56
C GLU A 131 -6.15 3.68 -16.57
N HIS A 132 -5.91 4.94 -16.21
CA HIS A 132 -4.59 5.54 -16.16
C HIS A 132 -4.15 5.85 -14.72
N PRO A 133 -3.18 5.12 -14.16
CA PRO A 133 -2.64 5.44 -12.84
C PRO A 133 -2.02 6.84 -12.79
N ASP A 134 -2.27 7.54 -11.68
CA ASP A 134 -1.57 8.78 -11.34
C ASP A 134 -0.44 8.53 -10.31
N GLU A 135 -0.26 7.27 -9.86
CA GLU A 135 0.81 6.85 -8.95
C GLU A 135 1.60 5.67 -9.51
N LEU A 136 2.93 5.80 -9.58
CA LEU A 136 3.85 4.67 -9.65
C LEU A 136 4.31 4.33 -8.23
N ARG A 137 4.20 3.06 -7.85
CA ARG A 137 4.45 2.56 -6.49
C ARG A 137 5.66 1.64 -6.47
N ILE A 138 6.60 1.90 -5.58
CA ILE A 138 7.73 1.03 -5.26
C ILE A 138 7.52 0.43 -3.89
N ASP A 139 7.57 -0.90 -3.81
CA ASP A 139 7.39 -1.67 -2.58
C ASP A 139 8.69 -2.42 -2.27
N LEU A 140 9.38 -1.97 -1.22
CA LEU A 140 10.62 -2.56 -0.74
C LEU A 140 10.26 -3.56 0.37
N ASP A 141 10.15 -4.83 0.02
CA ASP A 141 9.67 -5.92 0.88
C ASP A 141 10.83 -6.79 1.41
N PRO A 142 11.17 -6.70 2.71
CA PRO A 142 12.19 -7.55 3.30
C PRO A 142 11.80 -9.03 3.27
N GLN A 143 12.65 -9.85 2.65
CA GLN A 143 12.51 -11.31 2.68
C GLN A 143 13.07 -11.89 4.00
N PRO A 144 12.80 -13.17 4.33
CA PRO A 144 13.40 -13.81 5.51
C PRO A 144 14.92 -13.57 5.58
N GLY A 145 15.44 -13.23 6.76
CA GLY A 145 16.84 -12.80 6.96
C GLY A 145 17.06 -11.28 6.88
N THR A 146 16.08 -10.51 6.38
CA THR A 146 16.15 -9.05 6.29
C THR A 146 14.98 -8.37 7.03
N GLY A 147 15.09 -7.07 7.27
CA GLY A 147 14.09 -6.26 7.96
C GLY A 147 14.02 -4.82 7.46
N PHE A 148 13.38 -3.97 8.27
CA PHE A 148 13.14 -2.56 7.95
C PHE A 148 14.43 -1.78 7.72
N GLU A 149 15.47 -2.07 8.50
CA GLU A 149 16.82 -1.49 8.36
C GLU A 149 17.36 -1.60 6.93
N GLN A 150 17.29 -2.81 6.35
CA GLN A 150 17.73 -3.01 4.97
C GLN A 150 16.80 -2.32 3.96
N ALA A 151 15.47 -2.31 4.20
CA ALA A 151 14.53 -1.62 3.31
C ALA A 151 14.74 -0.09 3.32
N ARG A 152 14.95 0.52 4.49
CA ARG A 152 15.22 1.97 4.59
C ARG A 152 16.56 2.33 3.96
N ALA A 153 17.61 1.51 4.15
CA ALA A 153 18.90 1.72 3.51
C ALA A 153 18.78 1.66 1.99
N VAL A 154 18.10 0.65 1.42
CA VAL A 154 17.84 0.58 -0.03
C VAL A 154 17.06 1.81 -0.52
N ALA A 155 16.06 2.26 0.25
CA ALA A 155 15.28 3.44 -0.10
C ALA A 155 16.14 4.72 -0.15
N VAL A 156 16.91 4.98 0.91
CA VAL A 156 17.63 6.24 1.13
C VAL A 156 18.95 6.27 0.35
N ASP A 157 19.69 5.17 0.31
CA ASP A 157 21.07 5.15 -0.20
C ASP A 157 21.14 4.78 -1.68
N ILE A 158 20.10 4.13 -2.23
CA ILE A 158 20.11 3.63 -3.61
C ILE A 158 18.97 4.24 -4.43
N LEU A 159 17.72 4.02 -3.98
CA LEU A 159 16.54 4.45 -4.75
C LEU A 159 16.46 5.98 -4.82
N LYS A 160 16.61 6.70 -3.71
CA LYS A 160 16.52 8.16 -3.71
C LYS A 160 17.58 8.84 -4.60
N PRO A 161 18.89 8.50 -4.54
CA PRO A 161 19.88 9.03 -5.48
C PRO A 161 19.58 8.69 -6.94
N LEU A 162 19.09 7.47 -7.23
CA LEU A 162 18.67 7.10 -8.58
C LEU A 162 17.48 7.97 -9.06
N LEU A 163 16.51 8.23 -8.20
CA LEU A 163 15.41 9.15 -8.53
C LEU A 163 15.93 10.56 -8.82
N ASP A 164 16.92 11.05 -8.05
CA ASP A 164 17.55 12.35 -8.28
C ASP A 164 18.27 12.42 -9.64
N GLU A 165 19.00 11.36 -10.03
CA GLU A 165 19.63 11.24 -11.35
C GLU A 165 18.60 11.31 -12.49
N LEU A 166 17.45 10.65 -12.29
CA LEU A 166 16.32 10.62 -13.23
C LEU A 166 15.46 11.89 -13.16
N ARG A 167 15.76 12.83 -12.25
CA ARG A 167 14.97 14.04 -11.96
C ARG A 167 13.52 13.73 -11.59
N LEU A 168 13.32 12.60 -10.93
CA LEU A 168 12.05 12.16 -10.35
C LEU A 168 12.04 12.40 -8.85
N VAL A 169 10.89 12.76 -8.31
CA VAL A 169 10.64 12.98 -6.89
C VAL A 169 9.78 11.83 -6.39
N GLY A 170 10.33 11.09 -5.42
CA GLY A 170 9.62 10.05 -4.68
C GLY A 170 9.22 10.52 -3.29
N TYR A 171 8.08 10.00 -2.82
CA TYR A 171 7.49 10.28 -1.52
C TYR A 171 7.42 9.00 -0.71
N ALA A 172 8.15 8.94 0.40
CA ALA A 172 8.34 7.70 1.15
C ALA A 172 7.39 7.59 2.35
N LYS A 173 6.99 6.35 2.66
CA LYS A 173 6.27 6.01 3.89
C LYS A 173 6.72 4.66 4.42
N THR A 174 6.69 4.49 5.74
CA THR A 174 6.74 3.14 6.31
C THR A 174 5.52 2.36 5.80
N SER A 175 5.67 1.05 5.59
CA SER A 175 4.49 0.20 5.37
C SER A 175 3.64 0.08 6.64
N GLY A 176 4.25 0.25 7.82
CA GLY A 176 3.70 -0.14 9.12
C GLY A 176 3.87 -1.64 9.41
N GLY A 177 4.45 -2.39 8.47
CA GLY A 177 5.07 -3.69 8.72
C GLY A 177 6.58 -3.56 8.64
N ARG A 178 7.24 -4.49 7.95
CA ARG A 178 8.71 -4.50 7.82
C ARG A 178 9.24 -3.68 6.63
N GLY A 179 8.41 -3.39 5.63
CA GLY A 179 8.85 -2.75 4.38
C GLY A 179 8.68 -1.23 4.32
N VAL A 180 9.15 -0.66 3.22
CA VAL A 180 9.04 0.77 2.87
C VAL A 180 8.30 0.88 1.54
N HIS A 181 7.39 1.86 1.44
CA HIS A 181 6.77 2.22 0.16
C HIS A 181 7.27 3.59 -0.31
N VAL A 182 7.53 3.73 -1.60
CA VAL A 182 7.86 5.02 -2.23
C VAL A 182 6.93 5.28 -3.40
N PHE A 183 6.25 6.43 -3.38
CA PHE A 183 5.27 6.82 -4.39
C PHE A 183 5.85 7.91 -5.27
N LEU A 184 5.60 7.82 -6.58
CA LEU A 184 5.84 8.90 -7.53
C LEU A 184 4.47 9.35 -8.05
N ARG A 185 4.14 10.63 -7.90
CA ARG A 185 3.02 11.25 -8.61
C ARG A 185 3.41 11.39 -10.08
N ILE A 186 2.60 10.83 -10.97
CA ILE A 186 2.84 10.77 -12.41
C ILE A 186 1.68 11.36 -13.19
N GLU A 187 1.92 11.73 -14.44
CA GLU A 187 0.85 12.08 -15.38
C GLU A 187 -0.07 10.87 -15.62
N ALA A 188 -1.38 11.07 -15.47
CA ALA A 188 -2.38 10.02 -15.72
C ALA A 188 -2.65 9.86 -17.22
N ASN A 189 -1.62 9.50 -17.99
CA ASN A 189 -1.67 9.33 -19.44
C ASN A 189 -1.10 7.99 -19.91
N ARG A 190 -0.74 7.11 -18.98
CA ARG A 190 -0.21 5.76 -19.22
C ARG A 190 -1.10 4.72 -18.57
N ASP A 191 -1.26 3.57 -19.20
CA ASP A 191 -2.07 2.50 -18.62
C ASP A 191 -1.31 1.71 -17.53
N PHE A 192 -1.99 0.77 -16.86
CA PHE A 192 -1.37 -0.09 -15.85
C PHE A 192 -0.19 -0.91 -16.37
N VAL A 193 -0.19 -1.28 -17.66
CA VAL A 193 0.88 -2.11 -18.25
C VAL A 193 2.14 -1.28 -18.40
N GLU A 194 2.03 -0.06 -18.95
CA GLU A 194 3.13 0.88 -19.11
C GLU A 194 3.69 1.31 -17.75
N VAL A 195 2.83 1.67 -16.78
CA VAL A 195 3.27 2.05 -15.42
C VAL A 195 3.99 0.91 -14.72
N ARG A 196 3.49 -0.33 -14.86
CA ARG A 196 4.19 -1.52 -14.32
C ARG A 196 5.53 -1.76 -15.02
N ARG A 197 5.62 -1.57 -16.34
CA ARG A 197 6.88 -1.72 -17.09
C ARG A 197 7.92 -0.69 -16.65
N ALA A 198 7.53 0.56 -16.42
CA ALA A 198 8.38 1.57 -15.81
C ALA A 198 8.86 1.16 -14.41
N GLY A 199 7.95 0.63 -13.58
CA GLY A 199 8.29 0.09 -12.26
C GLY A 199 9.29 -1.08 -12.29
N ILE A 200 9.17 -1.97 -13.27
CA ILE A 200 10.13 -3.08 -13.50
C ILE A 200 11.52 -2.53 -13.85
N ALA A 201 11.60 -1.58 -14.79
CA ALA A 201 12.88 -1.02 -15.21
C ALA A 201 13.59 -0.31 -14.05
N LEU A 202 12.83 0.45 -13.24
CA LEU A 202 13.34 1.06 -12.02
C LEU A 202 13.83 0.01 -11.01
N ALA A 203 13.04 -1.04 -10.76
CA ALA A 203 13.41 -2.12 -9.85
C ALA A 203 14.70 -2.84 -10.28
N ARG A 204 14.85 -3.13 -11.58
CA ARG A 204 16.07 -3.74 -12.13
C ARG A 204 17.29 -2.85 -12.00
N GLU A 205 17.13 -1.54 -12.16
CA GLU A 205 18.25 -0.61 -12.00
C GLU A 205 18.71 -0.56 -10.53
N VAL A 206 17.78 -0.54 -9.58
CA VAL A 206 18.12 -0.64 -8.16
C VAL A 206 18.81 -1.97 -7.85
N GLU A 207 18.32 -3.09 -8.41
CA GLU A 207 18.96 -4.40 -8.28
C GLU A 207 20.38 -4.44 -8.87
N ARG A 208 20.61 -3.86 -10.06
CA ARG A 208 21.95 -3.79 -10.67
C ARG A 208 22.94 -3.00 -9.83
N ARG A 209 22.48 -1.93 -9.16
CA ARG A 209 23.30 -1.11 -8.27
C ARG A 209 23.65 -1.80 -6.96
N SER A 210 22.82 -2.75 -6.50
CA SER A 210 23.09 -3.52 -5.28
C SER A 210 22.55 -4.96 -5.33
N PRO A 211 23.15 -5.84 -6.16
CA PRO A 211 22.65 -7.20 -6.38
C PRO A 211 22.84 -8.11 -5.15
N GLY A 212 23.69 -7.71 -4.21
CA GLY A 212 23.85 -8.39 -2.93
C GLY A 212 22.72 -8.12 -1.93
N THR A 213 22.01 -6.99 -2.08
CA THR A 213 21.01 -6.50 -1.12
C THR A 213 19.60 -6.49 -1.69
N VAL A 214 19.45 -6.38 -3.01
CA VAL A 214 18.17 -6.22 -3.70
C VAL A 214 17.94 -7.37 -4.66
N THR A 215 16.68 -7.78 -4.82
CA THR A 215 16.28 -8.77 -5.83
C THR A 215 14.96 -8.41 -6.51
N THR A 216 14.84 -8.77 -7.78
CA THR A 216 13.58 -8.77 -8.53
C THR A 216 13.13 -10.18 -8.90
N SER A 217 13.74 -11.24 -8.35
CA SER A 217 13.31 -12.61 -8.66
C SER A 217 11.88 -12.86 -8.21
N TRP A 218 11.07 -13.36 -9.15
CA TRP A 218 9.69 -13.72 -8.88
C TRP A 218 9.58 -14.89 -7.89
N TRP A 219 10.51 -15.84 -8.00
CA TRP A 219 10.57 -17.08 -7.22
C TRP A 219 11.13 -16.84 -5.84
N LYS A 220 10.41 -17.26 -4.79
CA LYS A 220 10.81 -16.96 -3.39
C LYS A 220 12.14 -17.62 -3.03
N GLU A 221 12.36 -18.82 -3.53
CA GLU A 221 13.56 -19.63 -3.36
C GLU A 221 14.83 -18.99 -3.96
N GLU A 222 14.67 -18.12 -4.97
CA GLU A 222 15.78 -17.43 -5.63
C GLU A 222 16.11 -16.07 -5.00
N ARG A 223 15.24 -15.55 -4.12
CA ARG A 223 15.41 -14.20 -3.53
C ARG A 223 16.58 -14.14 -2.56
N GLY A 224 16.78 -15.20 -1.78
CA GLY A 224 17.73 -15.21 -0.66
C GLY A 224 17.41 -14.15 0.40
N GLU A 225 18.41 -13.75 1.17
CA GLU A 225 18.30 -12.73 2.23
C GLU A 225 18.45 -11.32 1.65
N ARG A 226 17.52 -10.92 0.79
CA ARG A 226 17.52 -9.63 0.09
C ARG A 226 16.21 -8.89 0.25
N ILE A 227 16.21 -7.60 -0.06
CA ILE A 227 15.01 -6.79 -0.25
C ILE A 227 14.42 -7.10 -1.63
N PHE A 228 13.21 -7.63 -1.65
CA PHE A 228 12.46 -7.83 -2.88
C PHE A 228 11.77 -6.54 -3.28
N ILE A 229 11.97 -6.08 -4.51
CA ILE A 229 11.16 -4.97 -5.05
C ILE A 229 9.93 -5.56 -5.73
N ASP A 230 8.77 -5.47 -5.09
CA ASP A 230 7.52 -6.03 -5.64
C ASP A 230 6.95 -5.14 -6.75
N PHE A 231 7.53 -5.26 -7.94
CA PHE A 231 7.10 -4.56 -9.15
C PHE A 231 5.65 -4.87 -9.53
N ASN A 232 5.09 -6.00 -9.08
CA ASN A 232 3.71 -6.37 -9.39
C ASN A 232 2.70 -5.52 -8.63
N GLN A 233 3.10 -4.73 -7.62
CA GLN A 233 2.23 -3.79 -6.93
C GLN A 233 1.67 -2.67 -7.83
N ASN A 234 2.28 -2.44 -9.00
CA ASN A 234 1.75 -1.54 -10.03
C ASN A 234 0.69 -2.17 -10.93
N ALA A 235 0.41 -3.48 -10.79
CA ALA A 235 -0.69 -4.11 -11.48
C ALA A 235 -2.06 -3.73 -10.84
N ARG A 236 -3.16 -4.01 -11.52
CA ARG A 236 -4.54 -3.80 -11.01
C ARG A 236 -4.83 -4.61 -9.74
N ASP A 237 -5.78 -4.17 -8.91
CA ASP A 237 -6.30 -5.01 -7.81
C ASP A 237 -5.21 -5.59 -6.86
N ARG A 238 -4.13 -4.83 -6.66
CA ARG A 238 -3.07 -5.15 -5.71
C ARG A 238 -3.32 -4.43 -4.41
N THR A 239 -3.05 -5.12 -3.31
CA THR A 239 -3.28 -4.57 -1.98
C THR A 239 -2.05 -3.75 -1.58
N MET A 240 -2.26 -2.47 -1.28
CA MET A 240 -1.23 -1.62 -0.69
C MET A 240 -1.91 -0.70 0.32
N ALA A 241 -1.43 -0.68 1.57
CA ALA A 241 -2.02 0.15 2.62
C ALA A 241 -1.89 1.63 2.25
N SER A 242 -2.95 2.42 2.46
CA SER A 242 -2.90 3.87 2.24
C SER A 242 -1.88 4.54 3.15
N ALA A 243 -1.46 5.75 2.80
CA ALA A 243 -0.87 6.66 3.79
C ALA A 243 -1.86 6.83 4.95
N TYR A 244 -1.35 6.83 6.18
CA TYR A 244 -2.09 6.95 7.44
C TYR A 244 -3.07 5.80 7.76
N SER A 245 -3.07 4.71 6.99
CA SER A 245 -3.83 3.52 7.41
C SER A 245 -3.16 2.85 8.62
N ALA A 246 -3.96 2.54 9.63
CA ALA A 246 -3.59 1.58 10.66
C ALA A 246 -3.37 0.19 10.03
N ARG A 247 -2.54 -0.63 10.68
CA ARG A 247 -2.18 -1.97 10.23
C ARG A 247 -2.61 -3.02 11.25
N ARG A 248 -2.83 -4.23 10.77
CA ARG A 248 -3.09 -5.43 11.57
C ARG A 248 -1.81 -5.91 12.28
N THR A 249 -1.24 -5.07 13.15
CA THR A 249 -0.11 -5.41 14.01
C THR A 249 -0.55 -5.37 15.48
N PRO A 250 0.14 -6.07 16.39
CA PRO A 250 -0.26 -6.11 17.79
C PRO A 250 -0.33 -4.73 18.48
N ILE A 251 0.43 -3.75 17.99
CA ILE A 251 0.50 -2.39 18.56
C ILE A 251 -0.24 -1.34 17.72
N GLY A 252 -0.98 -1.74 16.69
CA GLY A 252 -1.71 -0.81 15.82
C GLY A 252 -0.79 0.19 15.13
N THR A 253 0.29 -0.29 14.52
CA THR A 253 1.19 0.52 13.70
C THR A 253 0.46 1.16 12.52
N VAL A 254 1.04 2.22 11.96
CA VAL A 254 0.46 3.02 10.88
C VAL A 254 1.44 3.12 9.72
N SER A 255 0.95 2.99 8.48
CA SER A 255 1.74 3.30 7.28
C SER A 255 1.95 4.81 7.19
N THR A 256 3.12 5.30 7.62
CA THR A 256 3.30 6.72 7.96
C THR A 256 4.18 7.42 6.94
N PRO A 257 3.68 8.47 6.26
CA PRO A 257 4.50 9.36 5.44
C PRO A 257 5.65 9.99 6.21
N LEU A 258 6.83 10.00 5.58
CA LEU A 258 8.07 10.55 6.13
C LEU A 258 8.79 11.35 5.06
N THR A 259 9.55 12.35 5.49
CA THR A 259 10.61 12.92 4.67
C THR A 259 11.74 11.89 4.51
N TRP A 260 12.55 12.03 3.45
CA TRP A 260 13.73 11.17 3.26
C TRP A 260 14.69 11.19 4.45
N ARG A 261 14.83 12.36 5.12
CA ARG A 261 15.65 12.51 6.32
C ARG A 261 15.09 11.74 7.51
N GLU A 262 13.78 11.77 7.72
CA GLU A 262 13.17 11.00 8.82
C GLU A 262 13.20 9.50 8.54
N LEU A 263 13.04 9.09 7.26
CA LEU A 263 13.10 7.68 6.89
C LEU A 263 14.46 7.05 7.22
N ALA A 264 15.56 7.81 7.08
CA ALA A 264 16.91 7.33 7.35
C ALA A 264 17.08 6.82 8.79
N ASP A 265 16.39 7.43 9.76
CA ASP A 265 16.48 7.11 11.18
C ASP A 265 15.21 6.46 11.74
N ALA A 266 14.22 6.16 10.91
CA ALA A 266 12.90 5.71 11.35
C ALA A 266 12.91 4.30 11.97
N ASP A 267 12.07 4.09 12.98
CA ASP A 267 11.57 2.78 13.41
C ASP A 267 10.05 2.73 13.13
N PRO A 268 9.52 1.75 12.37
CA PRO A 268 8.09 1.64 12.10
C PRO A 268 7.23 1.51 13.36
N ASP A 269 7.76 1.00 14.47
CA ASP A 269 7.02 0.80 15.72
C ASP A 269 6.76 2.13 16.47
N ASP A 270 7.48 3.21 16.15
CA ASP A 270 7.22 4.55 16.67
C ASP A 270 5.90 5.14 16.16
N TYR A 271 5.39 4.63 15.04
CA TYR A 271 4.22 5.17 14.35
C TYR A 271 3.01 4.27 14.55
N THR A 272 2.15 4.62 15.50
CA THR A 272 0.93 3.88 15.85
C THR A 272 -0.29 4.79 15.85
N ILE A 273 -1.48 4.20 15.96
CA ILE A 273 -2.74 4.94 16.13
C ILE A 273 -2.71 5.88 17.36
N ALA A 274 -1.83 5.63 18.34
CA ALA A 274 -1.67 6.46 19.53
C ALA A 274 -0.69 7.63 19.34
N THR A 275 0.27 7.53 18.41
CA THR A 275 1.39 8.49 18.29
C THR A 275 1.28 9.39 17.07
N VAL A 276 0.72 8.89 15.95
CA VAL A 276 0.78 9.57 14.65
C VAL A 276 -0.05 10.85 14.61
N ALA A 277 -1.22 10.90 15.25
CA ALA A 277 -2.05 12.11 15.26
C ALA A 277 -1.29 13.32 15.82
N ALA A 278 -0.61 13.13 16.96
CA ALA A 278 0.23 14.18 17.57
C ALA A 278 1.44 14.53 16.70
N LEU A 279 2.03 13.53 16.02
CA LEU A 279 3.14 13.77 15.10
C LEU A 279 2.71 14.67 13.92
N VAL A 280 1.58 14.37 13.29
CA VAL A 280 1.02 15.16 12.17
C VAL A 280 0.72 16.59 12.62
N ALA A 281 0.05 16.75 13.77
CA ALA A 281 -0.28 18.09 14.29
C ALA A 281 0.95 18.98 14.53
N ARG A 282 2.10 18.39 14.91
CA ARG A 282 3.32 19.14 15.19
C ARG A 282 4.11 19.56 13.96
N ARG A 283 4.17 18.72 12.92
CA ARG A 283 5.10 18.92 11.78
C ARG A 283 4.43 19.08 10.42
N GLY A 284 3.11 18.90 10.33
CA GLY A 284 2.39 18.89 9.06
C GLY A 284 2.60 17.60 8.24
N ASP A 285 2.32 17.68 6.95
CA ASP A 285 2.36 16.56 6.01
C ASP A 285 3.69 16.54 5.22
N PRO A 286 4.52 15.48 5.34
CA PRO A 286 5.72 15.30 4.53
C PRO A 286 5.48 15.16 3.04
N TRP A 287 4.24 14.84 2.64
CA TRP A 287 3.83 14.66 1.26
C TRP A 287 3.07 15.87 0.70
N ALA A 288 3.07 17.02 1.38
CA ALA A 288 2.31 18.21 0.97
C ALA A 288 2.55 18.65 -0.49
N ASP A 289 3.78 18.49 -0.99
CA ASP A 289 4.15 18.86 -2.35
C ASP A 289 3.87 17.78 -3.41
N MET A 290 3.36 16.60 -3.02
CA MET A 290 3.15 15.49 -3.94
C MET A 290 2.20 15.84 -5.09
N GLU A 291 1.21 16.69 -4.85
CA GLU A 291 0.25 17.14 -5.88
C GLU A 291 0.75 18.34 -6.69
N SER A 292 1.87 18.95 -6.33
CA SER A 292 2.38 20.16 -7.00
C SER A 292 2.87 19.90 -8.43
N LYS A 293 3.26 18.65 -8.73
CA LYS A 293 3.84 18.28 -10.02
C LYS A 293 3.56 16.83 -10.38
N ALA A 294 2.75 16.63 -11.42
CA ALA A 294 2.70 15.36 -12.14
C ALA A 294 3.98 15.18 -12.97
N GLN A 295 4.57 13.99 -12.89
CA GLN A 295 5.85 13.68 -13.52
C GLN A 295 5.64 12.77 -14.73
N SER A 296 6.38 13.03 -15.80
CA SER A 296 6.48 12.08 -16.90
C SER A 296 7.32 10.87 -16.49
N ILE A 297 6.84 9.66 -16.80
CA ILE A 297 7.60 8.41 -16.61
C ILE A 297 8.41 8.00 -17.85
N GLU A 298 8.53 8.89 -18.85
CA GLU A 298 9.26 8.60 -20.08
C GLU A 298 10.70 8.11 -19.84
N PRO A 299 11.50 8.71 -18.91
CA PRO A 299 12.84 8.19 -18.61
C PRO A 299 12.85 6.71 -18.18
N LEU A 300 11.81 6.27 -17.45
CA LEU A 300 11.68 4.88 -17.02
C LEU A 300 11.22 3.96 -18.17
N LEU A 301 10.42 4.47 -19.10
CA LEU A 301 10.02 3.74 -20.30
C LEU A 301 11.19 3.57 -21.27
N GLU A 302 12.05 4.58 -21.42
CA GLU A 302 13.32 4.50 -22.16
C GLU A 302 14.24 3.44 -21.54
N MET A 303 14.36 3.40 -20.20
CA MET A 303 15.08 2.33 -19.50
C MET A 303 14.47 0.96 -19.76
N ALA A 304 13.13 0.86 -19.78
CA ALA A 304 12.43 -0.39 -20.08
C ALA A 304 12.65 -0.86 -21.53
N ALA A 305 12.81 0.07 -22.48
CA ALA A 305 13.15 -0.22 -23.87
C ALA A 305 14.60 -0.71 -23.98
N ALA A 306 15.55 -0.03 -23.34
CA ALA A 306 16.95 -0.45 -23.30
C ALA A 306 17.14 -1.83 -22.64
N ASP A 307 16.36 -2.14 -21.59
CA ASP A 307 16.33 -3.48 -21.01
C ASP A 307 15.79 -4.53 -22.00
N ALA A 308 14.76 -4.20 -22.79
CA ALA A 308 14.24 -5.11 -23.80
C ALA A 308 15.27 -5.40 -24.90
N GLU A 309 16.07 -4.40 -25.33
CA GLU A 309 17.20 -4.60 -26.25
C GLU A 309 18.28 -5.53 -25.68
N ARG A 310 18.44 -5.56 -24.36
CA ARG A 310 19.33 -6.50 -23.63
C ARG A 310 18.70 -7.89 -23.44
N GLY A 311 17.52 -8.15 -23.99
CA GLY A 311 16.78 -9.40 -23.82
C GLY A 311 16.03 -9.51 -22.49
N LEU A 312 15.95 -8.43 -21.71
CA LEU A 312 15.22 -8.38 -20.44
C LEU A 312 13.81 -7.83 -20.70
N GLY A 313 12.92 -8.70 -21.18
CA GLY A 313 11.52 -8.39 -21.48
C GLY A 313 10.64 -8.17 -20.24
N ASP A 314 9.36 -8.50 -20.34
CA ASP A 314 8.43 -8.41 -19.20
C ASP A 314 8.76 -9.44 -18.10
N MET A 315 8.26 -9.22 -16.90
CA MET A 315 8.42 -10.14 -15.76
C MET A 315 7.10 -10.82 -15.41
N PRO A 316 7.11 -12.00 -14.76
CA PRO A 316 5.89 -12.71 -14.42
C PRO A 316 4.92 -11.87 -13.58
N TYR A 317 3.64 -11.90 -13.97
CA TYR A 317 2.53 -11.42 -13.15
C TYR A 317 2.19 -12.44 -12.04
N PRO A 318 1.43 -12.04 -11.02
CA PRO A 318 0.91 -12.97 -10.03
C PRO A 318 0.07 -14.11 -10.68
N PRO A 319 0.00 -15.32 -10.10
CA PRO A 319 -0.59 -16.48 -10.75
C PRO A 319 -2.06 -16.32 -11.19
N ASN A 320 -2.81 -15.45 -10.51
CA ASN A 320 -4.23 -15.17 -10.74
C ASN A 320 -4.51 -14.14 -11.85
N TYR A 321 -3.48 -13.62 -12.52
CA TYR A 321 -3.63 -12.68 -13.64
C TYR A 321 -3.88 -13.39 -14.98
N PRO A 322 -4.52 -12.74 -15.97
CA PRO A 322 -4.39 -13.18 -17.36
C PRO A 322 -2.93 -13.15 -17.82
N LYS A 323 -2.55 -14.01 -18.77
CA LYS A 323 -1.19 -14.01 -19.34
C LYS A 323 -1.02 -12.81 -20.27
N MET A 324 0.07 -12.06 -20.11
CA MET A 324 0.34 -10.86 -20.92
C MET A 324 1.32 -11.14 -22.08
N PRO A 325 1.26 -10.38 -23.18
CA PRO A 325 2.24 -10.45 -24.26
C PRO A 325 3.67 -10.18 -23.74
N GLY A 326 4.65 -10.97 -24.17
CA GLY A 326 6.04 -10.82 -23.75
C GLY A 326 6.36 -11.33 -22.34
N GLU A 327 5.35 -11.81 -21.60
CA GLU A 327 5.54 -12.42 -20.29
C GLU A 327 6.18 -13.82 -20.43
N PRO A 328 7.28 -14.12 -19.70
CA PRO A 328 7.87 -15.46 -19.67
C PRO A 328 6.85 -16.50 -19.18
N LYS A 329 7.11 -17.78 -19.44
CA LYS A 329 6.25 -18.84 -18.91
C LYS A 329 6.24 -18.76 -17.38
N ARG A 330 5.06 -18.51 -16.80
CA ARG A 330 4.81 -18.79 -15.39
C ARG A 330 4.96 -20.30 -15.21
N VAL A 331 6.03 -20.75 -14.57
CA VAL A 331 6.02 -22.10 -14.02
C VAL A 331 5.08 -22.04 -12.81
N GLN A 332 4.33 -23.11 -12.53
CA GLN A 332 3.65 -23.19 -11.23
C GLN A 332 4.75 -23.24 -10.15
N PRO A 333 4.58 -22.62 -8.97
CA PRO A 333 5.43 -22.91 -7.83
C PRO A 333 5.52 -24.42 -7.69
N SER A 334 6.74 -24.94 -7.76
CA SER A 334 6.95 -26.37 -7.61
C SER A 334 6.32 -26.77 -6.27
N ARG A 335 5.57 -27.87 -6.26
CA ARG A 335 5.13 -28.50 -5.03
C ARG A 335 6.38 -29.07 -4.37
N ASP A 336 7.11 -28.23 -3.63
CA ASP A 336 8.27 -28.67 -2.88
C ASP A 336 7.84 -29.39 -1.58
N THR A 337 7.06 -30.45 -1.76
CA THR A 337 6.72 -31.43 -0.72
C THR A 337 7.74 -32.57 -0.65
N ASP A 338 8.72 -32.60 -1.54
CA ASP A 338 9.61 -33.76 -1.70
C ASP A 338 10.99 -33.60 -1.04
N LEU A 339 11.36 -32.40 -0.55
CA LEU A 339 12.60 -32.19 0.23
C LEU A 339 12.54 -32.62 1.71
N LYS A 340 11.45 -33.28 2.16
CA LYS A 340 11.32 -33.77 3.56
C LYS A 340 11.58 -35.25 3.78
N ARG A 341 12.21 -35.96 2.84
CA ARG A 341 12.52 -37.39 3.00
C ARG A 341 13.95 -37.76 2.61
N GLU A 342 14.94 -37.10 3.19
CA GLU A 342 16.30 -37.66 3.24
C GLU A 342 17.09 -36.96 4.34
N ASN A 343 16.89 -37.40 5.58
CA ASN A 343 17.89 -37.42 6.65
C ASN A 343 17.25 -38.03 7.91
N LYS A 344 17.14 -39.36 7.90
CA LYS A 344 16.95 -40.16 9.11
C LYS A 344 17.64 -41.52 8.93
N GLN A 345 18.95 -41.50 9.13
CA GLN A 345 19.90 -42.61 9.36
C GLN A 345 21.26 -41.88 9.40
N ILE A 346 21.96 -41.75 10.53
CA ILE A 346 22.45 -42.75 11.50
C ILE A 346 22.61 -42.06 12.87
#